data_AF-A0A355X666-F1
#
_entry.id   AF-A0A355X666-F1
#
_cell.length_a   1.000
_cell.length_b   1.000
_cell.length_c   1.000
_cell.angle_alpha   90.00
_cell.angle_beta   90.00
_cell.angle_gamma   90.00
#
_symmetry.space_group_name_H-M   'P 1'
#
loop_
_entity.id
_entity.type
_entity.pdbx_description
1 polymer ?
#
loop_
_entity_poly.entity_id
_entity_poly.type
_entity_poly.pdbx_seq_one_letter_code
_entity_poly.pdbx_strand_id
1 'polypeptide(L)'
;NRNDIELLLIDSDKRKDTKERARLINESDITFLCLPDAASIEAVSLVENDNTKIIDTSTAHRTLSDWAYGFAELSREHREKIEISNRIAVPGCYASGFNSIVYPLVHSGFIDKDYDIVCYALSGYTGAGKKGIAQYEDSSRDAELDSPRLYALTQEHKHLKEMKAISGLSKKPIFSPIICDYPQGMVVSVPLYTDRMSKKYTIQDIYEMFA
;
A
#
# COMPACT_ATOMS: atom_id res chain seq x y z
N ASN A 1 5.85 -3.76 -29.07
CA ASN A 1 6.91 -4.70 -28.60
C ASN A 1 8.00 -3.90 -27.92
N ARG A 2 8.31 -4.23 -26.65
CA ARG A 2 9.40 -3.66 -25.86
C ARG A 2 10.57 -4.64 -25.92
N ASN A 3 11.53 -4.40 -26.81
CA ASN A 3 12.70 -5.28 -26.97
C ASN A 3 13.78 -5.03 -25.91
N ASP A 4 13.55 -4.04 -25.05
CA ASP A 4 14.36 -3.64 -23.91
C ASP A 4 13.94 -4.35 -22.61
N ILE A 5 12.94 -5.24 -22.66
CA ILE A 5 12.44 -5.98 -21.49
C ILE A 5 12.47 -7.48 -21.80
N GLU A 6 13.17 -8.24 -20.96
CA GLU A 6 13.09 -9.69 -20.92
C GLU A 6 12.27 -10.12 -19.69
N LEU A 7 11.35 -11.07 -19.86
CA LEU A 7 10.55 -11.62 -18.76
C LEU A 7 11.10 -12.99 -18.36
N LEU A 8 11.72 -13.03 -17.18
CA LEU A 8 12.12 -14.29 -16.54
C LEU A 8 10.90 -14.88 -15.83
N LEU A 9 10.44 -16.05 -16.28
CA LEU A 9 9.28 -16.74 -15.72
C LEU A 9 9.71 -18.00 -14.97
N ILE A 10 9.17 -18.17 -13.76
CA ILE A 10 9.34 -19.41 -12.99
C ILE A 10 8.26 -20.42 -13.36
N ASP A 11 8.67 -21.67 -13.61
CA ASP A 11 7.77 -22.78 -13.86
C ASP A 11 6.78 -22.95 -12.69
N SER A 12 5.54 -23.31 -13.00
CA SER A 12 4.46 -23.29 -12.00
C SER A 12 4.68 -24.22 -10.82
N ASP A 13 5.32 -25.37 -11.05
CA ASP A 13 5.70 -26.39 -10.08
C ASP A 13 6.95 -26.02 -9.26
N LYS A 14 7.81 -25.15 -9.80
CA LYS A 14 9.02 -24.65 -9.13
C LYS A 14 8.82 -23.36 -8.33
N ARG A 15 7.61 -22.77 -8.31
CA ARG A 15 7.30 -21.53 -7.57
C ARG A 15 7.63 -21.55 -6.08
N LYS A 16 7.77 -22.74 -5.48
CA LYS A 16 8.15 -22.93 -4.08
C LYS A 16 9.55 -23.51 -3.91
N ASP A 17 10.27 -23.76 -5.00
CA ASP A 17 11.66 -24.22 -4.95
C ASP A 17 12.58 -23.03 -4.65
N THR A 18 13.25 -23.09 -3.50
CA THR A 18 14.11 -21.99 -3.02
C THR A 18 15.31 -21.77 -3.94
N LYS A 19 15.89 -22.82 -4.54
CA LYS A 19 17.07 -22.68 -5.41
C LYS A 19 16.69 -22.02 -6.74
N GLU A 20 15.56 -22.42 -7.32
CA GLU A 20 15.08 -21.83 -8.56
C GLU A 20 14.65 -20.37 -8.37
N ARG A 21 14.01 -20.05 -7.23
CA ARG A 21 13.73 -18.66 -6.86
C ARG A 21 15.02 -17.86 -6.74
N ALA A 22 16.02 -18.36 -6.02
CA ALA A 22 17.30 -17.68 -5.86
C ALA A 22 17.99 -17.44 -7.22
N ARG A 23 18.03 -18.44 -8.09
CA ARG A 23 18.60 -18.34 -9.43
C ARG A 23 17.95 -17.21 -10.23
N LEU A 24 16.62 -17.23 -10.36
CA LEU A 24 15.88 -16.24 -11.15
C LEU A 24 15.93 -14.83 -10.55
N ILE A 25 15.92 -14.71 -9.22
CA ILE A 25 16.08 -13.42 -8.55
C ILE A 25 17.44 -12.81 -8.91
N ASN A 26 18.52 -13.58 -8.76
CA ASN A 26 19.88 -13.09 -9.01
C ASN A 26 20.24 -12.91 -10.50
N GLU A 27 19.51 -13.56 -11.41
CA GLU A 27 19.61 -13.32 -12.86
C GLU A 27 18.84 -12.06 -13.31
N SER A 28 17.92 -11.54 -12.49
CA SER A 28 17.11 -10.39 -12.84
C SER A 28 17.73 -9.05 -12.44
N ASP A 29 17.60 -8.04 -13.30
CA ASP A 29 17.85 -6.64 -12.93
C ASP A 29 16.76 -6.13 -11.96
N ILE A 30 15.51 -6.56 -12.16
CA ILE A 30 14.35 -6.17 -11.37
C ILE A 30 13.49 -7.40 -11.06
N THR A 31 13.22 -7.65 -9.78
CA THR A 31 12.29 -8.68 -9.31
C THR A 31 11.07 -8.04 -8.63
N PHE A 32 9.87 -8.44 -9.08
CA PHE A 32 8.61 -8.12 -8.42
C PHE A 32 8.20 -9.26 -7.46
N LEU A 33 8.01 -8.94 -6.18
CA LEU A 33 7.51 -9.89 -5.19
C LEU A 33 6.01 -9.69 -4.98
N CYS A 34 5.21 -10.56 -5.60
CA CYS A 34 3.76 -10.64 -5.44
C CYS A 34 3.37 -11.74 -4.44
N LEU A 35 4.03 -11.72 -3.27
CA LEU A 35 4.05 -12.82 -2.30
C LEU A 35 3.43 -12.40 -0.95
N PRO A 36 2.91 -13.36 -0.16
CA PRO A 36 2.64 -13.12 1.26
C PRO A 36 3.91 -12.74 2.02
N ASP A 37 3.77 -12.00 3.11
CA ASP A 37 4.88 -11.40 3.87
C ASP A 37 6.03 -12.37 4.19
N ALA A 38 5.73 -13.56 4.73
CA ALA A 38 6.78 -14.54 5.07
C ALA A 38 7.57 -15.02 3.84
N ALA A 39 6.89 -15.26 2.72
CA ALA A 39 7.52 -15.67 1.47
C ALA A 39 8.29 -14.51 0.81
N SER A 40 7.83 -13.27 0.99
CA SER A 40 8.54 -12.07 0.53
C SER A 40 9.85 -11.87 1.30
N ILE A 41 9.82 -11.98 2.63
CA ILE A 41 11.02 -11.91 3.49
C ILE A 41 12.03 -13.00 3.08
N GLU A 42 11.57 -14.23 2.87
CA GLU A 42 12.43 -15.31 2.37
C GLU A 42 13.04 -14.95 1.00
N ALA A 43 12.23 -14.49 0.04
CA ALA A 43 12.73 -14.10 -1.29
C ALA A 43 13.82 -13.02 -1.23
N VAL A 44 13.63 -11.99 -0.40
CA VAL A 44 14.62 -10.92 -0.22
C VAL A 44 15.93 -11.49 0.33
N SER A 45 15.87 -12.48 1.22
CA SER A 45 17.07 -13.12 1.77
C SER A 45 17.86 -13.99 0.77
N LEU A 46 17.27 -14.30 -0.39
CA LEU A 46 17.93 -15.06 -1.47
C LEU A 46 18.74 -14.18 -2.44
N VAL A 47 18.74 -12.86 -2.26
CA VAL A 47 19.53 -11.96 -3.10
C VAL A 47 20.99 -12.02 -2.65
N GLU A 48 21.88 -12.42 -3.55
CA GLU A 48 23.32 -12.59 -3.32
C GLU A 48 24.16 -11.52 -4.02
N ASN A 49 23.52 -10.60 -4.75
CA ASN A 49 24.16 -9.52 -5.50
C ASN A 49 23.64 -8.12 -5.09
N ASP A 50 24.33 -7.08 -5.57
CA ASP A 50 23.97 -5.68 -5.28
C ASP A 50 23.15 -5.01 -6.39
N ASN A 51 23.04 -5.63 -7.57
CA ASN A 51 22.40 -5.03 -8.75
C ASN A 51 20.89 -5.33 -8.85
N THR A 52 20.41 -6.43 -8.27
CA THR A 52 18.98 -6.77 -8.34
C THR A 52 18.14 -5.80 -7.50
N LYS A 53 17.25 -5.08 -8.19
CA LYS A 53 16.22 -4.23 -7.57
C LYS A 53 15.00 -5.06 -7.20
N ILE A 54 14.60 -5.00 -5.93
CA ILE A 54 13.39 -5.65 -5.43
C ILE A 54 12.25 -4.65 -5.34
N ILE A 55 11.12 -4.98 -5.97
CA ILE A 55 9.84 -4.27 -5.83
C ILE A 55 8.87 -5.22 -5.13
N ASP A 56 8.65 -4.99 -3.83
CA ASP A 56 7.84 -5.86 -2.99
C ASP A 56 6.43 -5.31 -2.78
N THR A 57 5.42 -6.10 -3.12
CA THR A 57 4.00 -5.74 -2.93
C THR A 57 3.42 -6.19 -1.59
N SER A 58 4.18 -6.98 -0.82
CA SER A 58 3.79 -7.44 0.51
C SER A 58 3.73 -6.30 1.53
N THR A 59 3.27 -6.58 2.75
CA THR A 59 3.29 -5.58 3.83
C THR A 59 4.58 -5.59 4.65
N ALA A 60 5.43 -6.62 4.45
CA ALA A 60 6.60 -6.90 5.29
C ALA A 60 7.57 -5.71 5.39
N HIS A 61 7.82 -5.02 4.27
CA HIS A 61 8.89 -4.04 4.18
C HIS A 61 8.44 -2.57 4.14
N ARG A 62 7.12 -2.31 4.13
CA ARG A 62 6.55 -0.95 3.90
C ARG A 62 6.92 0.11 4.93
N THR A 63 7.41 -0.30 6.10
CA THR A 63 7.72 0.60 7.22
C THR A 63 9.16 0.46 7.70
N LEU A 64 10.00 -0.21 6.92
CA LEU A 64 11.41 -0.38 7.23
C LEU A 64 12.23 0.79 6.69
N SER A 65 13.17 1.29 7.48
CA SER A 65 13.93 2.51 7.16
C SER A 65 14.88 2.34 5.99
N ASP A 66 15.36 1.12 5.74
CA ASP A 66 16.24 0.74 4.63
C ASP A 66 15.48 0.53 3.31
N TRP A 67 14.15 0.51 3.32
CA TRP A 67 13.32 0.41 2.12
C TRP A 67 12.80 1.77 1.67
N ALA A 68 12.76 1.99 0.35
CA ALA A 68 12.03 3.11 -0.23
C ALA A 68 10.54 2.80 -0.22
N TYR A 69 9.73 3.71 0.30
CA TYR A 69 8.28 3.61 0.19
C TYR A 69 7.85 4.08 -1.20
N GLY A 70 7.25 3.20 -2.00
CA GLY A 70 7.01 3.36 -3.43
C GLY A 70 5.89 4.35 -3.79
N PHE A 71 5.90 5.54 -3.21
CA PHE A 71 4.95 6.62 -3.50
C PHE A 71 5.71 7.95 -3.72
N ALA A 72 6.13 8.18 -4.96
CA ALA A 72 7.03 9.27 -5.32
C ALA A 72 6.40 10.67 -5.16
N GLU A 73 5.08 10.76 -5.22
CA GLU A 73 4.32 12.01 -5.13
C GLU A 73 4.17 12.53 -3.70
N LEU A 74 4.45 11.71 -2.67
CA LEU A 74 4.31 12.17 -1.28
C LEU A 74 5.25 13.31 -0.93
N SER A 75 6.48 13.29 -1.48
CA SER A 75 7.47 14.34 -1.28
C SER A 75 8.67 14.11 -2.18
N ARG A 76 9.54 15.12 -2.28
CA ARG A 76 10.81 15.02 -2.99
C ARG A 76 11.70 13.92 -2.40
N GLU A 77 11.75 13.79 -1.08
CA GLU A 77 12.55 12.78 -0.36
C GLU A 77 12.09 11.36 -0.69
N HIS A 78 10.78 11.14 -0.83
CA HIS A 78 10.25 9.83 -1.24
C HIS A 78 10.66 9.49 -2.66
N ARG A 79 10.57 10.45 -3.60
CA ARG A 79 11.05 10.28 -4.99
C ARG A 79 12.53 9.96 -5.04
N GLU A 80 13.37 10.76 -4.39
CA GLU A 80 14.83 10.58 -4.37
C GLU A 80 15.20 9.21 -3.78
N LYS A 81 14.53 8.77 -2.71
CA LYS A 81 14.76 7.46 -2.11
C LYS A 81 14.41 6.31 -3.05
N ILE A 82 13.34 6.43 -3.84
CA ILE A 82 12.96 5.44 -4.85
C ILE A 82 14.02 5.36 -5.96
N GLU A 83 14.55 6.49 -6.42
CA GLU A 83 15.55 6.56 -7.49
C GLU A 83 16.85 5.83 -7.12
N ILE A 84 17.33 5.99 -5.89
CA ILE A 84 18.61 5.43 -5.45
C ILE A 84 18.51 4.03 -4.83
N SER A 85 17.32 3.60 -4.39
CA SER A 85 17.16 2.33 -3.66
C SER A 85 17.10 1.11 -4.58
N ASN A 86 17.63 -0.02 -4.10
CA ASN A 86 17.41 -1.35 -4.67
C ASN A 86 16.33 -2.16 -3.93
N ARG A 87 15.66 -1.52 -2.96
CA ARG A 87 14.62 -2.11 -2.12
C ARG A 87 13.44 -1.15 -2.06
N ILE A 88 12.38 -1.47 -2.80
CA ILE A 88 11.17 -0.63 -2.95
C ILE A 88 9.97 -1.41 -2.44
N ALA A 89 9.28 -0.84 -1.44
CA ALA A 89 8.06 -1.40 -0.90
C ALA A 89 6.86 -0.71 -1.53
N VAL A 90 6.05 -1.45 -2.27
CA VAL A 90 4.85 -0.93 -2.93
C VAL A 90 3.80 -0.61 -1.85
N PRO A 91 3.25 0.61 -1.86
CA PRO A 91 2.17 1.01 -0.97
C PRO A 91 0.97 0.07 -1.00
N GLY A 92 0.32 -0.06 0.13
CA GLY A 92 -0.98 -0.72 0.22
C GLY A 92 -2.10 0.16 -0.36
N CYS A 93 -3.08 -0.43 -1.05
CA CYS A 93 -4.14 0.32 -1.72
C CYS A 93 -4.81 1.39 -0.82
N TYR A 94 -5.36 1.01 0.33
CA TYR A 94 -5.98 1.97 1.26
C TYR A 94 -4.97 2.95 1.84
N ALA A 95 -3.75 2.48 2.12
CA ALA A 95 -2.69 3.34 2.64
C ALA A 95 -2.26 4.39 1.62
N SER A 96 -2.26 4.09 0.31
CA SER A 96 -1.99 5.08 -0.74
C SER A 96 -2.99 6.22 -0.68
N GLY A 97 -4.30 5.92 -0.72
CA GLY A 97 -5.33 6.96 -0.68
C GLY A 97 -5.37 7.72 0.66
N PHE A 98 -5.07 7.04 1.76
CA PHE A 98 -4.98 7.69 3.07
C PHE A 98 -3.75 8.60 3.16
N ASN A 99 -2.58 8.10 2.81
CA ASN A 99 -1.32 8.84 2.92
C ASN A 99 -1.29 10.01 1.95
N SER A 100 -1.91 9.91 0.76
CA SER A 100 -2.03 11.05 -0.16
C SER A 100 -2.82 12.21 0.43
N ILE A 101 -3.71 11.96 1.39
CA ILE A 101 -4.49 12.99 2.09
C ILE A 101 -3.76 13.45 3.36
N VAL A 102 -3.35 12.51 4.21
CA VAL A 102 -2.93 12.81 5.58
C VAL A 102 -1.46 13.20 5.67
N TYR A 103 -0.58 12.64 4.84
CA TYR A 103 0.83 13.02 4.83
C TYR A 103 1.04 14.54 4.66
N PRO A 104 0.50 15.22 3.63
CA PRO A 104 0.70 16.65 3.46
C PRO A 104 0.03 17.46 4.57
N LEU A 105 -1.12 17.04 5.09
CA LEU A 105 -1.77 17.73 6.22
C LEU A 105 -0.87 17.77 7.47
N VAL A 106 -0.21 16.65 7.78
CA VAL A 106 0.73 16.55 8.91
C VAL A 106 2.02 17.32 8.63
N HIS A 107 2.63 17.12 7.46
CA HIS A 107 3.96 17.67 7.15
C HIS A 107 3.92 19.19 6.86
N SER A 108 2.80 19.72 6.41
CA SER A 108 2.56 21.16 6.24
C SER A 108 2.03 21.83 7.52
N GLY A 109 1.83 21.08 8.61
CA GLY A 109 1.38 21.61 9.90
C GLY A 109 -0.09 22.07 9.93
N PHE A 110 -0.92 21.55 9.04
CA PHE A 110 -2.38 21.80 9.06
C PHE A 110 -3.05 21.04 10.20
N ILE A 111 -2.51 19.86 10.54
CA ILE A 111 -2.88 19.08 11.71
C ILE A 111 -1.63 18.63 12.46
N ASP A 112 -1.76 18.47 13.77
CA ASP A 112 -0.69 17.91 14.61
C ASP A 112 -0.57 16.39 14.43
N LYS A 113 0.60 15.84 14.79
CA LYS A 113 0.86 14.39 14.67
C LYS A 113 -0.08 13.54 15.53
N ASP A 114 -0.65 14.10 16.59
CA ASP A 114 -1.59 13.44 17.51
C ASP A 114 -3.06 13.75 17.22
N TYR A 115 -3.36 14.37 16.08
CA TYR A 115 -4.72 14.61 15.62
C TYR A 115 -5.53 13.30 15.52
N ASP A 116 -6.78 13.32 15.98
CA ASP A 116 -7.69 12.17 15.91
C ASP A 116 -8.21 11.99 14.49
N ILE A 117 -7.71 10.96 13.80
CA ILE A 117 -8.09 10.65 12.43
C ILE A 117 -9.04 9.45 12.40
N VAL A 118 -10.15 9.63 11.69
CA VAL A 118 -11.04 8.55 11.25
C VAL A 118 -10.95 8.45 9.73
N CYS A 119 -10.80 7.23 9.22
CA CYS A 119 -10.72 6.94 7.79
C CYS A 119 -11.85 5.98 7.41
N TYR A 120 -12.72 6.44 6.52
CA TYR A 120 -13.71 5.59 5.84
C TYR A 120 -13.20 5.33 4.44
N ALA A 121 -13.21 4.06 4.01
CA ALA A 121 -12.74 3.77 2.66
C ALA A 121 -13.55 2.66 1.99
N LEU A 122 -14.10 2.97 0.82
CA LEU A 122 -14.81 2.03 -0.03
C LEU A 122 -13.81 1.46 -1.03
N SER A 123 -13.87 0.16 -1.30
CA SER A 123 -13.07 -0.50 -2.33
C SER A 123 -13.88 -1.55 -3.06
N GLY A 124 -13.61 -1.71 -4.34
CA GLY A 124 -14.04 -2.87 -5.12
C GLY A 124 -13.44 -4.17 -4.59
N TYR A 125 -14.09 -5.28 -4.90
CA TYR A 125 -13.80 -6.58 -4.28
C TYR A 125 -12.44 -7.19 -4.68
N THR A 126 -11.85 -6.79 -5.81
CA THR A 126 -10.57 -7.36 -6.26
C THR A 126 -9.41 -7.09 -5.30
N GLY A 127 -9.51 -6.04 -4.47
CA GLY A 127 -8.54 -5.74 -3.40
C GLY A 127 -8.44 -6.83 -2.32
N ALA A 128 -9.47 -7.69 -2.18
CA ALA A 128 -9.45 -8.85 -1.29
C ALA A 128 -8.61 -10.02 -1.84
N GLY A 129 -8.06 -9.88 -3.05
CA GLY A 129 -7.22 -10.89 -3.71
C GLY A 129 -8.02 -12.10 -4.19
N LYS A 130 -7.31 -13.14 -4.63
CA LYS A 130 -7.89 -14.30 -5.34
C LYS A 130 -9.07 -14.96 -4.61
N LYS A 131 -9.02 -15.07 -3.28
CA LYS A 131 -10.12 -15.66 -2.49
C LYS A 131 -11.37 -14.78 -2.51
N GLY A 132 -11.21 -13.48 -2.34
CA GLY A 132 -12.33 -12.53 -2.39
C GLY A 132 -12.92 -12.43 -3.80
N ILE A 133 -12.07 -12.39 -4.83
CA ILE A 133 -12.52 -12.43 -6.24
C ILE A 133 -13.38 -13.67 -6.49
N ALA A 134 -12.88 -14.86 -6.12
CA ALA A 134 -13.63 -16.10 -6.29
C ALA A 134 -14.99 -16.07 -5.54
N GLN A 135 -15.04 -15.45 -4.36
CA GLN A 135 -16.28 -15.32 -3.60
C GLN A 135 -17.32 -14.39 -4.27
N TYR A 136 -16.87 -13.25 -4.82
CA TYR A 136 -17.75 -12.27 -5.48
C TYR A 136 -18.17 -12.69 -6.89
N GLU A 137 -17.37 -13.53 -7.56
CA GLU A 137 -17.67 -14.02 -8.91
C GLU A 137 -18.37 -15.38 -8.94
N ASP A 138 -18.59 -16.00 -7.77
CA ASP A 138 -19.34 -17.25 -7.66
C ASP A 138 -20.83 -17.00 -7.99
N SER A 139 -21.38 -17.78 -8.92
CA SER A 139 -22.80 -17.73 -9.28
C SER A 139 -23.76 -18.06 -8.14
N SER A 140 -23.27 -18.74 -7.10
CA SER A 140 -24.01 -19.17 -5.90
C SER A 140 -23.63 -18.36 -4.65
N ARG A 141 -22.99 -17.20 -4.84
CA ARG A 141 -22.53 -16.35 -3.74
C ARG A 141 -23.67 -15.88 -2.84
N ASP A 142 -23.32 -15.55 -1.61
CA ASP A 142 -24.26 -15.01 -0.62
C ASP A 142 -24.82 -13.64 -1.10
N ALA A 143 -26.14 -13.45 -0.98
CA ALA A 143 -26.80 -12.20 -1.32
C ALA A 143 -26.31 -11.01 -0.48
N GLU A 144 -25.74 -11.25 0.71
CA GLU A 144 -25.08 -10.21 1.50
C GLU A 144 -23.93 -9.51 0.73
N LEU A 145 -23.32 -10.19 -0.25
CA LEU A 145 -22.22 -9.63 -1.03
C LEU A 145 -22.68 -8.54 -2.01
N ASP A 146 -23.96 -8.45 -2.33
CA ASP A 146 -24.54 -7.45 -3.24
C ASP A 146 -24.51 -6.03 -2.62
N SER A 147 -24.46 -5.96 -1.29
CA SER A 147 -24.44 -4.70 -0.56
C SER A 147 -23.02 -4.33 -0.12
N PRO A 148 -22.67 -3.03 -0.09
CA PRO A 148 -21.46 -2.57 0.57
C PRO A 148 -21.42 -2.98 2.05
N ARG A 149 -20.30 -3.54 2.51
CA ARG A 149 -20.17 -4.06 3.88
C ARG A 149 -18.89 -3.63 4.55
N LEU A 150 -19.03 -3.23 5.81
CA LEU A 150 -17.92 -3.00 6.71
C LEU A 150 -17.21 -4.32 7.04
N TYR A 151 -15.88 -4.29 7.13
CA TYR A 151 -15.09 -5.45 7.55
C TYR A 151 -13.88 -5.01 8.38
N ALA A 152 -13.15 -5.98 8.93
CA ALA A 152 -11.93 -5.74 9.73
C ALA A 152 -12.10 -4.73 10.89
N LEU A 153 -13.27 -4.75 11.54
CA LEU A 153 -13.65 -3.77 12.57
C LEU A 153 -12.86 -3.86 13.87
N THR A 154 -12.04 -4.90 14.05
CA THR A 154 -11.16 -5.09 15.21
C THR A 154 -9.99 -4.11 15.26
N GLN A 155 -9.84 -3.23 14.27
CA GLN A 155 -8.70 -2.29 14.16
C GLN A 155 -7.34 -3.00 14.05
N GLU A 156 -7.33 -4.19 13.44
CA GLU A 156 -6.12 -4.98 13.11
C GLU A 156 -5.87 -5.07 11.60
N HIS A 157 -6.46 -4.17 10.81
CA HIS A 157 -6.24 -4.15 9.37
C HIS A 157 -4.76 -3.90 9.05
N LYS A 158 -4.19 -4.70 8.13
CA LYS A 158 -2.76 -4.69 7.76
C LYS A 158 -2.19 -3.32 7.37
N HIS A 159 -3.03 -2.42 6.84
CA HIS A 159 -2.61 -1.06 6.46
C HIS A 159 -2.41 -0.11 7.64
N LEU A 160 -2.94 -0.39 8.84
CA LEU A 160 -2.88 0.57 9.94
C LEU A 160 -1.44 0.91 10.37
N LYS A 161 -0.52 -0.06 10.33
CA LYS A 161 0.90 0.17 10.63
C LYS A 161 1.51 1.16 9.63
N GLU A 162 1.21 0.96 8.36
CA GLU A 162 1.66 1.77 7.23
C GLU A 162 1.03 3.18 7.26
N MET A 163 -0.29 3.27 7.44
CA MET A 163 -1.03 4.53 7.56
C MET A 163 -0.48 5.40 8.68
N LYS A 164 -0.16 4.83 9.83
CA LYS A 164 0.47 5.56 10.94
C LYS A 164 1.88 6.03 10.56
N ALA A 165 2.75 5.10 10.18
CA ALA A 165 4.17 5.35 10.05
C ALA A 165 4.49 6.33 8.91
N ILE A 166 3.83 6.16 7.75
CA ILE A 166 4.12 6.97 6.56
C ILE A 166 3.53 8.37 6.71
N SER A 167 2.28 8.51 7.14
CA SER A 167 1.65 9.84 7.30
C SER A 167 2.27 10.70 8.42
N GLY A 168 3.07 10.11 9.32
CA GLY A 168 3.72 10.81 10.43
C GLY A 168 2.87 10.95 11.69
N LEU A 169 1.77 10.19 11.80
CA LEU A 169 0.89 10.19 12.98
C LEU A 169 1.52 9.50 14.19
N SER A 170 1.22 10.00 15.38
CA SER A 170 1.67 9.43 16.67
C SER A 170 0.87 8.18 17.08
N LYS A 171 -0.36 8.05 16.56
CA LYS A 171 -1.30 6.93 16.80
C LYS A 171 -1.89 6.40 15.50
N LYS A 172 -2.36 5.16 15.51
CA LYS A 172 -3.10 4.58 14.38
C LYS A 172 -4.43 5.33 14.22
N PRO A 173 -4.88 5.63 12.98
CA PRO A 173 -6.22 6.15 12.77
C PRO A 173 -7.27 5.09 13.09
N ILE A 174 -8.50 5.50 13.35
CA ILE A 174 -9.65 4.59 13.28
C ILE A 174 -9.90 4.30 11.81
N PHE A 175 -9.93 3.03 11.42
CA PHE A 175 -10.13 2.62 10.04
C PHE A 175 -11.40 1.77 9.89
N SER A 176 -12.27 2.22 9.00
CA SER A 176 -13.55 1.59 8.67
C SER A 176 -13.58 1.28 7.16
N PRO A 177 -12.99 0.15 6.74
CA PRO A 177 -13.02 -0.26 5.35
C PRO A 177 -14.36 -0.89 4.98
N ILE A 178 -14.82 -0.57 3.77
CA ILE A 178 -16.04 -1.06 3.17
C ILE A 178 -15.66 -1.75 1.86
N ILE A 179 -16.08 -3.00 1.69
CA ILE A 179 -15.97 -3.73 0.44
C ILE A 179 -17.28 -3.62 -0.34
N CYS A 180 -17.20 -3.39 -1.65
CA CYS A 180 -18.34 -3.16 -2.51
C CYS A 180 -18.40 -4.16 -3.68
N ASP A 181 -19.60 -4.38 -4.21
CA ASP A 181 -19.86 -5.27 -5.36
C ASP A 181 -19.58 -4.60 -6.71
N TYR A 182 -18.36 -4.11 -6.85
CA TYR A 182 -17.79 -3.71 -8.13
C TYR A 182 -16.33 -4.16 -8.16
N PRO A 183 -15.77 -4.51 -9.33
CA PRO A 183 -14.47 -5.17 -9.38
C PRO A 183 -13.35 -4.28 -8.85
N GLN A 184 -13.30 -3.01 -9.27
CA GLN A 184 -12.17 -2.11 -9.03
C GLN A 184 -12.64 -0.68 -8.78
N GLY A 185 -11.78 0.09 -8.11
CA GLY A 185 -12.07 1.46 -7.69
C GLY A 185 -11.98 1.58 -6.17
N MET A 186 -11.64 2.76 -5.70
CA MET A 186 -11.51 3.04 -4.28
C MET A 186 -11.83 4.51 -4.00
N VAL A 187 -12.55 4.78 -2.92
CA VAL A 187 -12.78 6.13 -2.40
C VAL A 187 -12.32 6.14 -0.94
N VAL A 188 -11.39 7.04 -0.61
CA VAL A 188 -10.89 7.24 0.75
C VAL A 188 -11.37 8.60 1.25
N SER A 189 -12.04 8.60 2.40
CA SER A 189 -12.61 9.77 3.03
C SER A 189 -12.07 9.92 4.45
N VAL A 190 -11.46 11.08 4.72
CA VAL A 190 -10.90 11.45 6.02
C VAL A 190 -11.61 12.73 6.49
N PRO A 191 -12.71 12.64 7.24
CA PRO A 191 -13.33 13.81 7.84
C PRO A 191 -12.41 14.45 8.88
N LEU A 192 -12.40 15.79 8.92
CA LEU A 192 -11.60 16.57 9.85
C LEU A 192 -12.50 17.48 10.69
N TYR A 193 -12.23 17.54 11.99
CA TYR A 193 -12.71 18.56 12.91
C TYR A 193 -11.92 19.86 12.69
N THR A 194 -12.52 20.82 11.99
CA THR A 194 -11.85 22.07 11.60
C THR A 194 -11.52 22.97 12.79
N ASP A 195 -12.19 22.81 13.93
CA ASP A 195 -11.88 23.49 15.20
C ASP A 195 -10.62 22.93 15.89
N ARG A 196 -10.15 21.76 15.47
CA ARG A 196 -8.95 21.08 16.00
C ARG A 196 -7.74 21.17 15.08
N MET A 197 -7.88 21.81 13.92
CA MET A 197 -6.75 22.12 13.05
C MET A 197 -5.88 23.20 13.68
N SER A 198 -4.64 23.36 13.21
CA SER A 198 -3.69 24.33 13.78
C SER A 198 -4.19 25.79 13.69
N LYS A 199 -5.06 26.08 12.72
CA LYS A 199 -5.86 27.31 12.62
C LYS A 199 -7.08 27.08 11.75
N LYS A 200 -7.91 28.12 11.57
CA LYS A 200 -8.95 28.13 10.54
C LYS A 200 -8.33 28.29 9.17
N TYR A 201 -8.68 27.38 8.27
CA TYR A 201 -8.26 27.39 6.87
C TYR A 201 -9.45 27.67 5.96
N THR A 202 -9.20 28.41 4.90
CA THR A 202 -10.10 28.54 3.75
C THR A 202 -9.94 27.34 2.83
N ILE A 203 -10.88 27.16 1.90
CA ILE A 203 -10.76 26.14 0.85
C ILE A 203 -9.50 26.38 -0.01
N GLN A 204 -9.14 27.64 -0.24
CA GLN A 204 -7.96 28.01 -1.03
C GLN A 204 -6.67 27.59 -0.33
N ASP A 205 -6.56 27.78 1.00
CA ASP A 205 -5.38 27.31 1.76
C ASP A 205 -5.19 25.78 1.61
N ILE A 206 -6.29 25.02 1.57
CA ILE A 206 -6.25 23.56 1.40
C ILE A 206 -5.77 23.19 -0.01
N TYR A 207 -6.27 23.87 -1.05
CA TYR A 207 -5.81 23.62 -2.42
C TYR A 207 -4.34 23.96 -2.61
N GLU A 208 -3.87 25.07 -2.06
CA GLU A 208 -2.47 25.48 -2.14
C GLU A 208 -1.54 24.51 -1.41
N MET A 209 -2.00 23.90 -0.31
CA MET A 209 -1.23 22.89 0.41
C MET A 209 -1.10 21.57 -0.38
N PHE A 210 -2.06 21.22 -1.23
CA PHE A 210 -2.02 20.01 -2.07
C PHE A 210 -1.41 20.22 -3.47
N ALA A 211 -1.16 21.47 -3.87
CA ALA A 211 -0.60 21.82 -5.17
C ALA A 211 0.90 21.56 -5.25
#